data_AF-A0A519CBY7-F1
#
_entry.id   AF-A0A519CBY7-F1
#
_cell.length_a   1.000
_cell.length_b   1.000
_cell.length_c   1.000
_cell.angle_alpha   90.00
_cell.angle_beta   90.00
_cell.angle_gamma   90.00
#
_symmetry.space_group_name_H-M   'P 1'
#
loop_
_entity.id
_entity.type
_entity.pdbx_description
1 polymer ?
#
loop_
_entity_poly.entity_id
_entity_poly.type
_entity_poly.pdbx_seq_one_letter_code
_entity_poly.pdbx_strand_id
1 'polypeptide(L)'
;MSEQQAEQLMQQMQMLETYFSDLSQREGTFVSILREATAAIESIKSLGTQPDSDTLIPLGMGAYIPTKISSNNKIVVNIGAGVAVEKDFPAAINYFEARIKEI
;
A
#
# COMPACT_ATOMS: atom_id res chain seq x y z
N MET A 1 -32.47 -31.12 20.93
CA MET A 1 -31.90 -29.78 21.21
C MET A 1 -33.02 -28.89 21.70
N SER A 2 -32.81 -28.08 22.74
CA SER A 2 -33.81 -27.10 23.15
C SER A 2 -33.80 -25.90 22.20
N GLU A 3 -34.95 -25.26 21.99
CA GLU A 3 -35.10 -24.06 21.15
C GLU A 3 -34.13 -22.95 21.57
N GLN A 4 -33.95 -22.78 22.88
CA GLN A 4 -32.96 -21.86 23.46
C GLN A 4 -31.51 -22.17 23.06
N GLN A 5 -31.12 -23.44 22.96
CA GLN A 5 -29.78 -23.82 22.49
C GLN A 5 -29.59 -23.53 21.01
N ALA A 6 -30.64 -23.68 20.19
CA ALA A 6 -30.58 -23.36 18.77
C ALA A 6 -30.44 -21.83 18.55
N GLU A 7 -31.19 -21.02 19.30
CA GLU A 7 -31.08 -19.56 19.27
C GLU A 7 -29.69 -19.07 19.72
N GLN A 8 -29.13 -19.65 20.78
CA GLN A 8 -27.78 -19.32 21.24
C GLN A 8 -26.71 -19.65 20.18
N LEU A 9 -26.82 -20.80 19.52
CA LEU A 9 -25.88 -21.18 18.45
C LEU A 9 -26.00 -20.25 17.23
N MET A 10 -27.22 -19.83 16.87
CA MET A 10 -27.45 -18.85 15.81
C MET A 10 -26.82 -17.50 16.13
N GLN A 11 -26.96 -17.01 17.36
CA GLN A 11 -26.32 -15.76 17.79
C GLN A 11 -24.79 -15.86 17.75
N GLN A 12 -24.22 -16.98 18.19
CA GLN A 12 -22.78 -17.22 18.11
C GLN A 12 -22.28 -17.27 16.67
N MET A 13 -23.04 -17.91 15.77
CA MET A 13 -22.71 -17.95 14.34
C MET A 13 -22.66 -16.54 13.74
N GLN A 14 -23.67 -15.71 13.97
CA GLN A 14 -23.71 -14.33 13.46
C GLN A 14 -22.54 -13.48 13.99
N MET A 15 -22.17 -13.68 15.25
CA MET A 15 -21.00 -13.02 15.85
C MET A 15 -19.70 -13.45 15.14
N LEU A 16 -19.51 -14.75 14.91
CA LEU A 16 -18.34 -15.28 14.22
C LEU A 16 -18.26 -14.83 12.76
N GLU A 17 -19.38 -14.77 12.05
CA GLU A 17 -19.46 -14.22 10.68
C GLU A 17 -19.02 -12.76 10.65
N THR A 18 -19.46 -11.97 11.64
CA THR A 18 -19.05 -10.56 11.77
C THR A 18 -17.54 -10.43 11.99
N TYR A 19 -16.96 -11.24 12.89
CA TYR A 19 -15.51 -11.25 13.11
C TYR A 19 -14.73 -11.69 11.87
N PHE A 20 -15.20 -12.72 11.17
CA PHE A 20 -14.57 -13.17 9.93
C PHE A 20 -14.56 -12.05 8.89
N SER A 21 -15.70 -11.37 8.70
CA SER A 21 -15.79 -10.26 7.76
C SER A 21 -14.83 -9.11 8.11
N ASP A 22 -14.69 -8.74 9.38
CA ASP A 22 -13.75 -7.72 9.83
C ASP A 22 -12.29 -8.15 9.58
N LEU A 23 -11.94 -9.40 9.89
CA LEU A 23 -10.60 -9.94 9.63
C LEU A 23 -10.27 -9.95 8.13
N SER A 24 -11.19 -10.39 7.27
CA SER A 24 -11.01 -10.38 5.82
C SER A 24 -10.85 -8.96 5.26
N GLN A 25 -11.57 -7.98 5.81
CA GLN A 25 -11.39 -6.58 5.41
C GLN A 25 -10.00 -6.03 5.79
N ARG A 26 -9.52 -6.38 6.99
CA ARG A 26 -8.16 -6.00 7.45
C ARG A 26 -7.09 -6.67 6.61
N GLU A 27 -7.23 -7.95 6.30
CA GLU A 27 -6.34 -8.68 5.39
C GLU A 27 -6.25 -7.98 4.03
N GLY A 28 -7.39 -7.66 3.42
CA GLY A 28 -7.43 -6.94 2.15
C GLY A 28 -6.72 -5.59 2.20
N THR A 29 -6.83 -4.88 3.33
CA THR A 29 -6.12 -3.62 3.56
C THR A 29 -4.60 -3.83 3.60
N PHE A 30 -4.11 -4.83 4.34
CA PHE A 30 -2.68 -5.16 4.39
C PHE A 30 -2.12 -5.57 3.03
N VAL A 31 -2.85 -6.41 2.29
CA VAL A 31 -2.46 -6.81 0.93
C VAL A 31 -2.33 -5.60 0.01
N SER A 32 -3.26 -4.63 0.10
CA SER A 32 -3.18 -3.39 -0.68
C SER A 32 -1.94 -2.58 -0.34
N ILE A 33 -1.62 -2.42 0.95
CA ILE A 33 -0.44 -1.67 1.40
C ILE A 33 0.85 -2.37 0.94
N LEU A 34 0.92 -3.71 1.05
CA LEU A 34 2.07 -4.49 0.59
C LEU A 34 2.30 -4.30 -0.92
N ARG A 35 1.22 -4.36 -1.71
CA ARG A 35 1.28 -4.16 -3.16
C ARG A 35 1.77 -2.76 -3.51
N GLU A 36 1.26 -1.73 -2.84
CA GLU A 36 1.65 -0.34 -3.05
C GLU A 36 3.13 -0.11 -2.71
N ALA A 37 3.59 -0.60 -1.56
CA ALA A 37 4.98 -0.48 -1.14
C ALA A 37 5.93 -1.22 -2.11
N THR A 38 5.55 -2.42 -2.57
CA THR A 38 6.33 -3.19 -3.54
C THR A 38 6.42 -2.47 -4.89
N ALA A 39 5.31 -1.95 -5.39
CA ALA A 39 5.28 -1.18 -6.64
C ALA A 39 6.13 0.10 -6.56
N ALA A 40 6.14 0.78 -5.40
CA ALA A 40 7.00 1.93 -5.17
C ALA A 40 8.48 1.55 -5.21
N ILE A 41 8.87 0.46 -4.52
CA ILE A 41 10.25 -0.06 -4.53
C ILE A 41 10.70 -0.40 -5.96
N GLU A 42 9.87 -1.10 -6.72
CA GLU A 42 10.17 -1.47 -8.12
C GLU A 42 10.31 -0.23 -9.01
N SER A 43 9.42 0.76 -8.84
CA SER A 43 9.49 2.03 -9.57
C SER A 43 10.80 2.77 -9.29
N ILE A 44 11.22 2.86 -8.02
CA ILE A 44 12.49 3.50 -7.63
C ILE A 44 13.69 2.74 -8.25
N LYS A 45 13.67 1.41 -8.21
CA LYS A 45 14.72 0.58 -8.84
C LYS A 45 14.80 0.83 -10.36
N SER A 46 13.65 0.91 -11.04
CA SER A 46 13.60 1.20 -12.48
C SER A 46 14.11 2.61 -12.82
N LEU A 47 13.81 3.61 -11.99
CA LEU A 47 14.35 4.97 -12.16
C LEU A 47 15.87 5.01 -11.96
N GLY A 48 16.42 4.14 -11.10
CA GLY A 48 17.85 4.03 -10.89
C GLY A 48 18.61 3.50 -12.11
N THR A 49 17.96 2.73 -12.99
CA THR A 49 18.58 2.20 -14.22
C THR A 49 18.33 3.09 -15.44
N GLN A 50 17.27 3.89 -15.43
CA GLN A 50 16.91 4.83 -16.49
C GLN A 50 16.65 6.24 -15.91
N PRO A 51 17.73 6.97 -15.55
CA PRO A 51 17.61 8.24 -14.83
C PRO A 51 16.96 9.36 -15.65
N ASP A 52 17.09 9.29 -16.98
CA ASP A 52 16.40 10.15 -17.94
C ASP A 52 15.41 9.30 -18.74
N SER A 53 14.11 9.49 -18.49
CA SER A 53 13.06 8.73 -19.15
C SER A 53 11.84 9.59 -19.43
N ASP A 54 11.18 9.31 -20.55
CA ASP A 54 9.87 9.89 -20.85
C ASP A 54 8.79 9.07 -20.12
N THR A 55 7.83 9.76 -19.51
CA THR A 55 6.75 9.13 -18.75
C THR A 55 5.43 9.89 -18.93
N LEU A 56 4.35 9.31 -18.41
CA LEU A 56 3.03 9.90 -18.38
C LEU A 56 2.61 10.12 -16.93
N ILE A 57 2.24 11.35 -16.58
CA ILE A 57 1.61 11.64 -15.28
C ILE A 57 0.08 11.62 -15.46
N PRO A 58 -0.66 10.81 -14.69
CA PRO A 58 -2.12 10.80 -14.76
C PRO A 58 -2.70 12.11 -14.19
N LEU A 59 -3.61 12.73 -14.93
CA LEU A 59 -4.36 13.91 -14.49
C LEU A 59 -5.78 13.56 -14.01
N GLY A 60 -6.28 12.37 -14.35
CA GLY A 60 -7.62 11.88 -14.01
C GLY A 60 -8.52 11.67 -15.24
N MET A 61 -9.63 10.95 -15.08
CA MET A 61 -10.59 10.63 -16.16
C MET A 61 -9.97 10.01 -17.44
N GLY A 62 -8.82 9.33 -17.30
CA GLY A 62 -8.08 8.78 -18.44
C GLY A 62 -7.22 9.79 -19.21
N ALA A 63 -7.09 11.03 -18.72
CA ALA A 63 -6.17 12.03 -19.26
C ALA A 63 -4.78 11.91 -18.63
N TYR A 64 -3.75 12.11 -19.44
CA TYR A 64 -2.34 12.01 -19.06
C TYR A 64 -1.56 13.17 -19.67
N ILE A 65 -0.54 13.64 -18.95
CA ILE A 65 0.44 14.61 -19.47
C ILE A 65 1.77 13.90 -19.72
N PRO A 66 2.33 13.95 -20.94
CA PRO A 66 3.68 13.47 -21.19
C PRO A 66 4.70 14.40 -20.53
N THR A 67 5.69 13.81 -19.90
CA THR A 67 6.77 14.53 -19.20
C THR A 67 8.07 13.74 -19.29
N LYS A 68 9.16 14.40 -18.95
CA LYS A 68 10.48 13.78 -18.81
C LYS A 68 10.86 13.77 -17.34
N ILE A 69 11.20 12.60 -16.82
CA ILE A 69 11.84 12.48 -15.53
C ILE A 69 13.31 12.81 -15.71
N SER A 70 13.81 13.73 -14.89
CA SER A 70 15.24 13.94 -14.69
C SER A 70 15.53 13.61 -13.23
N SER A 71 15.94 12.36 -12.99
CA SER A 71 16.22 11.87 -11.65
C SER A 71 17.56 12.39 -11.15
N ASN A 72 17.58 12.97 -9.95
CA ASN A 72 18.81 13.25 -9.20
C ASN A 72 19.11 12.17 -8.15
N ASN A 73 18.54 10.96 -8.33
CA ASN A 73 18.57 9.83 -7.40
C ASN A 73 17.95 10.11 -6.03
N LYS A 74 17.05 11.10 -5.96
CA LYS A 74 16.30 11.42 -4.75
C LYS A 74 14.80 11.47 -5.01
N ILE A 75 14.05 11.17 -3.97
CA ILE A 75 12.59 11.27 -3.93
C ILE A 75 12.13 11.85 -2.61
N VAL A 76 10.93 12.43 -2.61
CA VAL A 76 10.25 12.87 -1.39
C VAL A 76 9.42 11.72 -0.85
N VAL A 77 9.66 11.34 0.41
CA VAL A 77 8.97 10.24 1.09
C VAL A 77 8.19 10.80 2.26
N ASN A 78 6.89 10.50 2.31
CA ASN A 78 6.04 10.82 3.45
C ASN A 78 6.38 9.86 4.61
N ILE A 79 6.67 10.44 5.78
CA ILE A 79 7.04 9.69 6.99
C ILE A 79 5.94 9.71 8.08
N GLY A 80 4.80 10.33 7.79
CA GLY A 80 3.66 10.46 8.70
C GLY A 80 3.56 11.85 9.34
N ALA A 81 2.47 12.05 10.10
CA ALA A 81 2.19 13.30 10.84
C ALA A 81 2.25 14.60 10.00
N GLY A 82 1.96 14.51 8.70
CA GLY A 82 2.03 15.66 7.78
C GLY A 82 3.45 16.05 7.36
N VAL A 83 4.45 15.19 7.62
CA VAL A 83 5.86 15.45 7.31
C VAL A 83 6.32 14.55 6.16
N ALA A 84 7.06 15.14 5.22
CA ALA A 84 7.76 14.44 4.17
C ALA A 84 9.23 14.87 4.13
N VAL A 85 10.10 13.93 3.78
CA VAL A 85 11.55 14.14 3.75
C VAL A 85 12.12 13.68 2.42
N GLU A 86 13.14 14.39 1.95
CA GLU A 86 13.92 13.94 0.80
C GLU A 86 14.82 12.77 1.22
N LYS A 87 14.80 11.68 0.44
CA LYS A 87 15.66 10.51 0.61
C LYS A 87 16.31 10.16 -0.73
N ASP A 88 17.53 9.64 -0.67
CA ASP A 88 18.09 8.94 -1.82
C ASP A 88 17.36 7.60 -2.07
N PHE A 89 17.58 7.02 -3.25
CA PHE A 89 16.90 5.79 -3.65
C PHE A 89 17.15 4.61 -2.69
N PRO A 90 18.41 4.29 -2.27
CA PRO A 90 18.64 3.23 -1.30
C PRO A 90 17.95 3.45 0.05
N ALA A 91 17.99 4.67 0.59
CA ALA A 91 17.34 4.98 1.85
C ALA A 91 15.81 4.91 1.76
N ALA A 92 15.23 5.30 0.62
CA ALA A 92 13.80 5.16 0.37
C ALA A 92 13.38 3.68 0.28
N ILE A 93 14.13 2.86 -0.47
CA ILE A 93 13.87 1.42 -0.58
C ILE A 93 13.93 0.76 0.81
N ASN A 94 15.00 1.01 1.56
CA ASN A 94 15.15 0.48 2.92
C ASN A 94 13.99 0.90 3.84
N TYR A 95 13.52 2.14 3.71
CA TYR A 95 12.38 2.64 4.46
C TYR A 95 11.08 1.88 4.13
N PHE A 96 10.79 1.65 2.84
CA PHE A 96 9.60 0.89 2.44
C PHE A 96 9.71 -0.59 2.81
N GLU A 97 10.88 -1.21 2.67
CA GLU A 97 11.11 -2.60 3.10
C GLU A 97 10.96 -2.77 4.61
N ALA A 98 11.40 -1.80 5.41
CA ALA A 98 11.17 -1.81 6.85
C ALA A 98 9.67 -1.70 7.18
N ARG A 99 8.94 -0.82 6.49
CA ARG A 99 7.49 -0.67 6.68
C ARG A 99 6.70 -1.92 6.29
N ILE A 100 7.14 -2.63 5.25
CA ILE A 100 6.57 -3.93 4.88
C ILE A 100 6.76 -4.95 5.99
N LYS A 101 7.92 -4.97 6.67
CA LYS A 101 8.19 -5.92 7.77
C LYS A 101 7.42 -5.62 9.05
N GLU A 102 6.89 -4.40 9.20
CA GLU A 102 6.03 -4.01 10.33
C GLU A 102 4.58 -4.48 10.15
N ILE A 103 4.20 -4.87 8.93
CA ILE A 103 2.87 -5.36 8.54
C ILE A 103 2.85 -6.88 8.58
#